data_AF-A0A5S4X0J0-F1
#
_entry.id   AF-A0A5S4X0J0-F1
#
_cell.length_a   1.000
_cell.length_b   1.000
_cell.length_c   1.000
_cell.angle_alpha   90.00
_cell.angle_beta   90.00
_cell.angle_gamma   90.00
#
_symmetry.space_group_name_H-M   'P 1'
#
loop_
_entity.id
_entity.type
_entity.pdbx_description
1 polymer ?
#
loop_
_entity_poly.entity_id
_entity_poly.type
_entity_poly.pdbx_seq_one_letter_code
_entity_poly.pdbx_strand_id
1 'polypeptide(L)'
;MTALTRRRSDNPEQETWHIYLDDVRVGTIGERAGVPVDVEQWGWSCGFYPGLHPGQHRTGAAETFDEARAAFEEAWEELLPAIPHGAFAEWRHDRDARAEMKAKRARGEKLNSEIHSSRMRCVCGTAFDSWKPDESYPHRGHIYAAQAAGKVRW
;
A
#
# COMPACT_ATOMS: atom_id res chain seq x y z
N MET A 1 -4.73 7.23 -28.86
CA MET A 1 -3.68 6.86 -27.89
C MET A 1 -3.73 7.86 -26.74
N THR A 2 -4.05 7.41 -25.54
CA THR A 2 -3.96 8.27 -24.35
C THR A 2 -2.48 8.42 -24.01
N ALA A 3 -1.99 9.66 -23.95
CA ALA A 3 -0.56 9.89 -23.83
C ALA A 3 -0.05 9.52 -22.43
N LEU A 4 0.91 8.61 -22.37
CA LEU A 4 1.62 8.28 -21.14
C LEU A 4 2.64 9.39 -20.82
N THR A 5 2.76 9.73 -19.55
CA THR A 5 3.79 10.66 -19.06
C THR A 5 4.78 9.94 -18.15
N ARG A 6 6.00 10.45 -18.06
CA ARG A 6 7.04 9.87 -17.19
C ARG A 6 7.54 10.89 -16.17
N ARG A 7 7.88 10.41 -14.97
CA ARG A 7 8.52 11.19 -13.91
C ARG A 7 9.68 10.40 -13.35
N ARG A 8 10.85 11.03 -13.17
CA ARG A 8 12.00 10.36 -12.55
C ARG A 8 11.70 10.09 -11.08
N SER A 9 12.09 8.93 -10.58
CA SER A 9 12.02 8.61 -9.15
C SER A 9 13.09 9.36 -8.37
N ASP A 10 12.87 9.58 -7.07
CA ASP A 10 13.80 10.28 -6.18
C ASP A 10 15.02 9.43 -5.74
N ASN A 11 15.35 8.35 -6.47
CA ASN A 11 16.55 7.56 -6.21
C ASN A 11 17.73 8.09 -7.03
N PRO A 12 18.76 8.69 -6.42
CA PRO A 12 19.90 9.23 -7.15
C PRO A 12 20.88 8.16 -7.63
N GLU A 13 20.85 6.96 -7.06
CA GLU A 13 21.82 5.89 -7.34
C GLU A 13 21.45 5.02 -8.53
N GLN A 14 20.19 5.06 -8.96
CA GLN A 14 19.67 4.19 -10.00
C GLN A 14 18.63 4.94 -10.82
N GLU A 15 18.81 4.99 -12.13
CA GLU A 15 17.82 5.64 -12.97
C GLU A 15 16.52 4.82 -13.01
N THR A 16 15.43 5.42 -12.54
CA THR A 16 14.10 4.83 -12.63
C THR A 16 13.07 5.91 -12.96
N TRP A 17 12.17 5.57 -13.87
CA TRP A 17 11.08 6.37 -14.36
C TRP A 17 9.76 5.72 -13.96
N HIS A 18 8.92 6.49 -13.29
CA HIS A 18 7.52 6.14 -13.05
C HIS A 18 6.69 6.58 -14.26
N ILE A 19 5.90 5.65 -14.80
CA ILE A 19 5.05 5.88 -15.96
C ILE A 19 3.61 6.09 -15.51
N TYR A 20 2.95 7.11 -16.07
CA TYR A 20 1.63 7.56 -15.67
C TYR A 20 0.66 7.63 -16.84
N LEU A 21 -0.56 7.14 -16.60
CA LEU A 21 -1.75 7.56 -17.33
C LEU A 21 -2.48 8.57 -16.44
N ASP A 22 -2.57 9.82 -16.88
CA ASP A 22 -3.05 10.95 -16.07
C ASP A 22 -2.36 11.01 -14.70
N ASP A 23 -3.08 10.68 -13.64
CA ASP A 23 -2.63 10.68 -12.25
C ASP A 23 -2.31 9.29 -11.69
N VAL A 24 -2.56 8.23 -12.47
CA VAL A 24 -2.35 6.83 -12.07
C VAL A 24 -0.98 6.37 -12.52
N ARG A 25 -0.17 5.87 -11.58
CA ARG A 25 1.12 5.24 -11.91
C ARG A 25 0.87 3.84 -12.44
N VAL A 26 0.98 3.68 -13.76
CA VAL A 26 0.69 2.44 -14.49
C VAL A 26 1.92 1.54 -14.68
N GLY A 27 3.08 1.96 -14.20
CA GLY A 27 4.26 1.11 -14.21
C GLY A 27 5.57 1.86 -14.01
N THR A 28 6.66 1.18 -14.30
CA THR A 28 8.03 1.68 -14.15
C THR A 28 8.95 1.18 -15.25
N ILE A 29 9.94 2.00 -15.61
CA ILE A 29 11.10 1.62 -16.43
C ILE A 29 12.34 2.08 -15.68
N GLY A 30 13.34 1.23 -15.51
CA GLY A 30 14.56 1.63 -14.80
C GLY A 30 15.75 0.73 -15.10
N GLU A 31 16.94 1.23 -14.82
CA GLU A 31 18.17 0.46 -14.86
C GLU A 31 18.07 -0.73 -13.91
N ARG A 32 18.64 -1.87 -14.27
CA ARG A 32 18.65 -3.07 -13.45
C ARG A 32 19.89 -3.07 -12.58
N ALA A 33 19.71 -2.97 -11.27
CA ALA A 33 20.82 -3.06 -10.33
C ALA A 33 21.36 -4.49 -10.22
N GLY A 34 22.69 -4.63 -10.20
CA GLY A 34 23.37 -5.89 -9.89
C GLY A 34 23.35 -6.95 -10.99
N VAL A 35 23.01 -6.58 -12.23
CA VAL A 35 23.09 -7.50 -13.37
C VAL A 35 24.44 -7.36 -14.10
N PRO A 36 24.95 -8.44 -14.73
CA PRO A 36 26.14 -8.36 -15.58
C PRO A 36 26.01 -7.30 -16.68
N VAL A 37 27.14 -6.75 -17.16
CA VAL A 37 27.13 -5.68 -18.18
C VAL A 37 26.72 -6.15 -19.58
N ASP A 38 26.76 -7.45 -19.82
CA ASP A 38 26.44 -8.12 -21.09
C ASP A 38 24.98 -8.58 -21.19
N VAL A 39 24.16 -8.31 -20.16
CA VAL A 39 22.72 -8.56 -20.23
C VAL A 39 21.93 -7.27 -20.44
N GLU A 40 20.65 -7.42 -20.77
CA GLU A 40 19.69 -6.32 -20.86
C GLU A 40 19.69 -5.46 -19.58
N GLN A 41 20.14 -4.20 -19.72
CA GLN A 41 20.39 -3.29 -18.61
C GLN A 41 19.12 -2.58 -18.11
N TRP A 42 18.07 -2.52 -18.91
CA TRP A 42 16.84 -1.81 -18.57
C TRP A 42 15.72 -2.80 -18.28
N GLY A 43 15.05 -2.64 -17.13
CA GLY A 43 13.88 -3.41 -16.75
C GLY A 43 12.64 -2.55 -16.84
N TRP A 44 11.50 -3.17 -17.16
CA TRP A 44 10.20 -2.52 -17.16
C TRP A 44 9.13 -3.39 -16.52
N SER A 45 8.15 -2.73 -15.91
CA SER A 45 6.98 -3.36 -15.30
C SER A 45 5.75 -2.53 -15.63
N CYS A 46 4.80 -3.12 -16.34
CA CYS A 46 3.52 -2.55 -16.74
C CYS A 46 2.39 -3.18 -15.91
N GLY A 47 1.56 -2.33 -15.31
CA GLY A 47 0.53 -2.70 -14.34
C GLY A 47 0.66 -1.92 -13.03
N PHE A 48 -0.42 -1.94 -12.25
CA PHE A 48 -0.54 -1.20 -11.00
C PHE A 48 -1.36 -1.97 -9.98
N TYR A 49 -1.09 -1.70 -8.72
CA TYR A 49 -1.80 -2.29 -7.59
C TYR A 49 -2.16 -1.19 -6.57
N PRO A 50 -3.36 -1.23 -5.98
CA PRO A 50 -4.46 -2.17 -6.24
C PRO A 50 -5.21 -1.85 -7.55
N GLY A 51 -6.12 -2.74 -7.95
CA GLY A 51 -6.90 -2.65 -9.19
C GLY A 51 -6.55 -3.70 -10.26
N LEU A 52 -5.31 -4.21 -10.27
CA LEU A 52 -4.92 -5.41 -11.02
C LEU A 52 -4.45 -6.52 -10.06
N HIS A 53 -4.76 -7.75 -10.42
CA HIS A 53 -4.37 -8.94 -9.67
C HIS A 53 -2.95 -9.41 -10.02
N PRO A 54 -2.28 -10.13 -9.10
CA PRO A 54 -1.05 -10.85 -9.42
C PRO A 54 -1.23 -11.73 -10.66
N GLY A 55 -0.34 -11.61 -11.65
CA GLY A 55 -0.42 -12.29 -12.94
C GLY A 55 -1.00 -11.46 -14.09
N GLN A 56 -1.68 -10.35 -13.80
CA GLN A 56 -2.11 -9.39 -14.84
C GLN A 56 -1.02 -8.37 -15.20
N HIS A 57 -0.02 -8.22 -14.33
CA HIS A 57 1.14 -7.37 -14.62
C HIS A 57 1.97 -7.98 -15.75
N ARG A 58 2.64 -7.12 -16.51
CA ARG A 58 3.62 -7.48 -17.54
C ARG A 58 4.97 -6.94 -17.13
N THR A 59 6.02 -7.71 -17.36
CA THR A 59 7.39 -7.31 -17.02
C THR A 59 8.31 -7.78 -18.11
N GLY A 60 9.40 -7.06 -18.32
CA GLY A 60 10.44 -7.46 -19.24
C GLY A 60 11.73 -6.71 -18.99
N ALA A 61 12.71 -6.97 -19.85
CA ALA A 61 13.96 -6.23 -19.91
C ALA A 61 14.29 -5.89 -21.37
N ALA A 62 15.22 -4.96 -21.56
CA ALA A 62 15.79 -4.61 -22.85
C ALA A 62 17.22 -4.05 -22.67
N GLU A 63 17.99 -3.99 -23.76
CA GLU A 63 19.35 -3.46 -23.74
C GLU A 63 19.35 -1.95 -23.50
N THR A 64 18.40 -1.23 -24.08
CA THR A 64 18.31 0.23 -24.00
C THR A 64 17.02 0.74 -23.35
N PHE A 65 17.06 1.98 -22.87
CA PHE A 65 15.86 2.66 -22.34
C PHE A 65 14.74 2.74 -23.39
N ASP A 66 15.07 3.08 -24.64
CA ASP A 66 14.07 3.28 -25.69
C ASP A 66 13.40 1.97 -26.11
N GLU A 67 14.14 0.85 -26.13
CA GLU A 67 13.56 -0.48 -26.33
C GLU A 67 12.68 -0.90 -25.15
N ALA A 68 13.13 -0.67 -23.92
CA ALA A 68 12.32 -0.95 -22.73
C ALA A 68 11.03 -0.12 -22.74
N ARG A 69 11.10 1.13 -23.22
CA ARG A 69 9.95 2.01 -23.40
C ARG A 69 9.00 1.51 -24.49
N ALA A 70 9.50 1.11 -25.65
CA ALA A 70 8.68 0.58 -26.72
C ALA A 70 7.94 -0.70 -26.26
N ALA A 71 8.65 -1.64 -25.63
CA ALA A 71 8.06 -2.85 -25.08
C ALA A 71 7.04 -2.56 -23.96
N PHE A 72 7.29 -1.54 -23.12
CA PHE A 72 6.31 -1.08 -22.14
C PHE A 72 5.03 -0.56 -22.80
N GLU A 73 5.17 0.29 -23.83
CA GLU A 73 4.04 0.91 -24.53
C GLU A 73 3.18 -0.16 -25.23
N GLU A 74 3.82 -1.15 -25.88
CA GLU A 74 3.15 -2.32 -26.46
C GLU A 74 2.39 -3.13 -25.38
N ALA A 75 3.06 -3.50 -24.29
CA ALA A 75 2.43 -4.23 -23.20
C ALA A 75 1.28 -3.44 -22.55
N TRP A 76 1.37 -2.11 -22.52
CA TRP A 76 0.29 -1.25 -22.03
C TRP A 76 -0.92 -1.25 -22.95
N GLU A 77 -0.71 -1.19 -24.27
CA GLU A 77 -1.80 -1.27 -25.26
C GLU A 77 -2.53 -2.61 -25.20
N GLU A 78 -1.81 -3.71 -24.96
CA GLU A 78 -2.42 -5.03 -24.76
C GLU A 78 -3.17 -5.15 -23.42
N LEU A 79 -2.65 -4.54 -22.36
CA LEU A 79 -3.23 -4.62 -21.02
C LEU A 79 -4.49 -3.75 -20.89
N LEU A 80 -4.49 -2.57 -21.50
CA LEU A 80 -5.52 -1.54 -21.31
C LEU A 80 -6.97 -2.05 -21.50
N PRO A 81 -7.29 -2.88 -22.51
CA PRO A 81 -8.65 -3.42 -22.69
C PRO A 81 -9.07 -4.41 -21.59
N ALA A 82 -8.12 -5.05 -20.91
CA ALA A 82 -8.38 -6.03 -19.87
C ALA A 82 -8.50 -5.41 -18.46
N ILE A 83 -8.26 -4.10 -18.32
CA ILE A 83 -8.33 -3.41 -17.04
C ILE A 83 -9.79 -3.34 -16.56
N PRO A 84 -10.11 -3.87 -15.36
CA PRO A 84 -11.47 -3.83 -14.84
C PRO A 84 -12.00 -2.40 -14.67
N HIS A 85 -13.29 -2.23 -14.91
CA HIS A 85 -13.98 -0.98 -14.60
C HIS A 85 -13.82 -0.66 -13.11
N GLY A 86 -13.28 0.52 -12.79
CA GLY A 86 -13.03 0.96 -11.43
C GLY A 86 -11.61 0.70 -10.90
N ALA A 87 -10.77 -0.07 -11.59
CA ALA A 87 -9.40 -0.35 -11.15
C ALA A 87 -8.58 0.95 -10.94
N PHE A 88 -8.72 1.91 -11.84
CA PHE A 88 -8.09 3.23 -11.69
C PHE A 88 -8.61 4.00 -10.46
N ALA A 89 -9.90 3.87 -10.13
CA ALA A 89 -10.49 4.54 -8.97
C ALA A 89 -10.02 3.88 -7.66
N GLU A 90 -9.92 2.55 -7.63
CA GLU A 90 -9.38 1.79 -6.51
C GLU A 90 -7.92 2.18 -6.23
N TRP A 91 -7.11 2.27 -7.30
CA TRP A 91 -5.73 2.73 -7.16
C TRP A 91 -5.63 4.13 -6.57
N ARG A 92 -6.47 5.08 -7.03
CA ARG A 92 -6.50 6.46 -6.48
C ARG A 92 -6.87 6.47 -5.00
N HIS A 93 -7.89 5.71 -4.63
CA HIS A 93 -8.31 5.59 -3.23
C HIS A 93 -7.17 5.07 -2.35
N ASP A 94 -6.46 4.02 -2.79
CA ASP A 94 -5.32 3.48 -2.06
C ASP A 94 -4.14 4.47 -2.00
N ARG A 95 -3.82 5.17 -3.10
CA ARG A 95 -2.81 6.24 -3.10
C ARG A 95 -3.12 7.28 -2.03
N ASP A 96 -4.36 7.76 -1.99
CA ASP A 96 -4.77 8.84 -1.08
C ASP A 96 -4.78 8.33 0.38
N ALA A 97 -5.22 7.09 0.63
CA ALA A 97 -5.14 6.46 1.94
C ALA A 97 -3.69 6.30 2.42
N ARG A 98 -2.76 5.89 1.54
CA ARG A 98 -1.32 5.81 1.86
C ARG A 98 -0.73 7.19 2.17
N ALA A 99 -1.14 8.22 1.43
CA ALA A 99 -0.72 9.59 1.69
C ALA A 99 -1.21 10.08 3.06
N GLU A 100 -2.47 9.80 3.42
CA GLU A 100 -3.01 10.11 4.75
C GLU A 100 -2.25 9.40 5.88
N MET A 101 -1.99 8.10 5.72
CA MET A 101 -1.21 7.32 6.69
C MET A 101 0.22 7.88 6.85
N LYS A 102 0.87 8.23 5.73
CA LYS A 102 2.20 8.87 5.76
C LYS A 102 2.15 10.23 6.47
N ALA A 103 1.11 11.03 6.23
CA ALA A 103 0.93 12.33 6.87
C ALA A 103 0.71 12.20 8.39
N LYS A 104 -0.10 11.23 8.85
CA LYS A 104 -0.25 10.91 10.29
C LYS A 104 1.08 10.58 10.94
N ARG A 105 1.83 9.66 10.34
CA ARG A 105 3.16 9.27 10.85
C ARG A 105 4.16 10.44 10.85
N ALA A 106 4.12 11.30 9.83
CA ALA A 106 4.97 12.49 9.77
C ALA A 106 4.69 13.49 10.91
N ARG A 107 3.46 13.53 11.44
CA ARG A 107 3.10 14.29 12.65
C ARG A 107 3.48 13.59 13.97
N GLY A 108 4.03 12.38 13.91
CA GLY A 108 4.33 11.56 15.10
C GLY A 108 3.11 10.86 15.69
N GLU A 109 1.97 10.84 14.98
CA GLU A 109 0.76 10.14 15.41
C GLU A 109 0.84 8.65 15.05
N LYS A 110 0.30 7.81 15.93
CA LYS A 110 0.11 6.38 15.64
C LYS A 110 -1.07 6.19 14.70
N LEU A 111 -0.98 5.20 13.81
CA LEU A 111 -2.14 4.73 13.06
C LEU A 111 -3.13 4.06 14.00
N ASN A 112 -4.41 4.07 13.65
CA ASN A 112 -5.44 3.38 14.43
C ASN A 112 -5.12 1.88 14.59
N SER A 113 -4.53 1.25 13.58
CA SER A 113 -4.07 -0.15 13.63
C SER A 113 -2.88 -0.39 14.56
N GLU A 114 -2.13 0.65 14.92
CA GLU A 114 -0.96 0.59 15.81
C GLU A 114 -1.33 0.93 17.26
N ILE A 115 -2.55 1.45 17.49
CA ILE A 115 -3.08 1.65 18.84
C ILE A 115 -3.57 0.29 19.32
N HIS A 116 -2.78 -0.34 20.20
CA HIS A 116 -3.19 -1.56 20.88
C HIS A 116 -4.50 -1.29 21.63
N SER A 117 -5.52 -2.08 21.33
CA SER A 117 -6.78 -2.06 22.07
C SER A 117 -7.00 -3.41 22.73
N SER A 118 -7.28 -3.39 24.02
CA SER A 118 -7.71 -4.54 24.79
C SER A 118 -9.15 -4.28 25.23
N ARG A 119 -10.00 -4.04 24.23
CA ARG A 119 -11.40 -3.67 24.42
C ARG A 119 -12.13 -4.81 25.13
N MET A 120 -12.59 -4.56 26.35
CA MET A 120 -13.30 -5.51 27.20
C MET A 120 -14.70 -4.98 27.52
N ARG A 121 -15.56 -5.85 28.04
CA ARG A 121 -16.84 -5.46 28.64
C ARG A 121 -16.81 -5.78 30.13
N CYS A 122 -17.15 -4.79 30.95
CA CYS A 122 -17.29 -4.96 32.39
C CYS A 122 -18.61 -5.67 32.73
N VAL A 123 -18.67 -6.33 33.89
CA VAL A 123 -19.92 -6.86 34.47
C VAL A 123 -21.03 -5.81 34.62
N CYS A 124 -20.68 -4.52 34.73
CA CYS A 124 -21.64 -3.42 34.73
C CYS A 124 -22.20 -3.06 33.34
N GLY A 125 -21.81 -3.78 32.28
CA GLY A 125 -22.29 -3.59 30.91
C GLY A 125 -21.45 -2.65 30.04
N THR A 126 -20.62 -1.80 30.64
CA THR A 126 -19.76 -0.83 29.92
C THR A 126 -18.65 -1.53 29.12
N ALA A 127 -18.50 -1.17 27.85
CA ALA A 127 -17.34 -1.54 27.04
C ALA A 127 -16.24 -0.47 27.22
N PHE A 128 -15.01 -0.90 27.48
CA PHE A 128 -13.88 -0.03 27.78
C PHE A 128 -12.58 -0.64 27.25
N ASP A 129 -11.57 0.18 26.95
CA ASP A 129 -10.24 -0.30 26.60
C ASP A 129 -9.40 -0.49 27.86
N SER A 130 -9.02 -1.74 28.16
CA SER A 130 -8.32 -2.01 29.42
C SER A 130 -6.88 -1.50 29.44
N TRP A 131 -6.32 -1.18 28.26
CA TRP A 131 -5.01 -0.57 28.09
C TRP A 131 -4.98 0.91 28.52
N LYS A 132 -6.14 1.58 28.49
CA LYS A 132 -6.29 2.98 28.86
C LYS A 132 -6.62 3.13 30.36
N PRO A 133 -5.74 3.71 31.18
CA PRO A 133 -5.97 3.79 32.63
C PRO A 133 -7.26 4.51 33.03
N ASP A 134 -7.60 5.60 32.34
CA ASP A 134 -8.81 6.41 32.55
C ASP A 134 -10.10 5.64 32.24
N GLU A 135 -10.09 4.77 31.23
CA GLU A 135 -11.22 3.87 30.93
C GLU A 135 -11.23 2.63 31.84
N SER A 136 -10.05 2.09 32.20
CA SER A 136 -9.89 0.82 32.90
C SER A 136 -10.07 0.90 34.42
N TYR A 137 -9.51 1.94 35.06
CA TYR A 137 -9.46 2.04 36.53
C TYR A 137 -10.84 2.07 37.20
N PRO A 138 -11.85 2.78 36.67
CA PRO A 138 -13.20 2.76 37.23
C PRO A 138 -13.84 1.36 37.26
N HIS A 139 -13.39 0.43 36.40
CA HIS A 139 -14.00 -0.88 36.22
C HIS A 139 -13.29 -2.03 36.95
N ARG A 140 -12.08 -1.80 37.48
CA ARG A 140 -11.31 -2.83 38.21
C ARG A 140 -12.07 -3.38 39.41
N GLY A 141 -12.72 -2.51 40.20
CA GLY A 141 -13.49 -2.91 41.38
C GLY A 141 -14.68 -3.83 41.05
N HIS A 142 -15.39 -3.54 39.96
CA HIS A 142 -16.50 -4.36 39.49
C HIS A 142 -16.02 -5.77 39.08
N ILE A 143 -14.88 -5.85 38.39
CA ILE A 143 -14.30 -7.10 37.92
C ILE A 143 -13.84 -7.97 39.11
N TYR A 144 -13.12 -7.40 40.07
CA TYR A 144 -12.67 -8.14 41.26
C TYR A 144 -13.83 -8.63 42.13
N ALA A 145 -14.86 -7.80 42.33
CA ALA A 145 -16.06 -8.22 43.06
C ALA A 145 -16.78 -9.38 42.36
N ALA A 146 -16.87 -9.34 41.03
CA ALA A 146 -17.47 -10.41 40.25
C ALA A 146 -16.65 -11.71 40.27
N GLN A 147 -15.31 -11.63 40.25
CA GLN A 147 -14.42 -12.79 40.42
C GLN A 147 -14.58 -13.43 41.81
N ALA A 148 -14.59 -12.63 42.87
CA ALA A 148 -14.81 -13.12 44.23
C ALA A 148 -16.17 -13.82 44.40
N ALA A 149 -17.20 -13.36 43.67
CA ALA A 149 -18.52 -13.97 43.62
C ALA A 149 -18.64 -15.17 42.66
N GLY A 150 -17.55 -15.58 41.99
CA GLY A 150 -17.54 -16.69 41.03
C GLY A 150 -18.28 -16.39 39.71
N LYS A 151 -18.62 -15.13 39.44
CA LYS A 151 -19.41 -14.70 38.26
C LYS A 151 -18.54 -14.45 37.02
N VAL A 152 -17.22 -14.45 37.17
CA VAL A 152 -16.24 -14.29 36.09
C VAL A 152 -15.10 -15.28 36.32
N ARG A 153 -14.84 -16.18 35.37
CA ARG A 153 -13.62 -17.00 35.26
C ARG A 153 -13.03 -16.76 33.88
N TRP A 154 -11.73 -16.52 33.82
CA TRP A 154 -10.95 -16.42 32.59
C TRP A 154 -10.54 -17.83 32.15
#